data_AF-A0A168IN52-F1
#
_entry.id   AF-A0A168IN52-F1
#
_cell.length_a   1.000
_cell.length_b   1.000
_cell.length_c   1.000
_cell.angle_alpha   90.00
_cell.angle_beta   90.00
_cell.angle_gamma   90.00
#
_symmetry.space_group_name_H-M   'P 1'
#
loop_
_entity.id
_entity.type
_entity.pdbx_description
1 polymer ?
#
loop_
_entity_poly.entity_id
_entity_poly.type
_entity_poly.pdbx_seq_one_letter_code
_entity_poly.pdbx_strand_id
1 'polypeptide(L)'
;MAPDNCSHPAKWSPRAGTLLYYTPREYNHVVKDRDFLEKHLPSQANSKKTEDPYRHLEHLAAVPSSYTVDVFDTSGCIAAKCLDIISDLEPNEKLYIGFDTEWTAFSDGTYVAVYQIAYKNSIFLFHISKATRGKPVSSFPADLKHLFASKRIIKVGRKNSSLHALTAIVLQKYLPKPESIRTSNNGDVDNLLSEEAVKYAALDAFVSLEIYQQLKDLPDARRPLDTSNGVASKDGLSVCIFPSRACSGSRAAYGRLVDQREHNDFFLDNHK
;
A
#
# COMPACT_ATOMS: atom_id res chain seq x y z
N MET A 1 -4.04 -0.27 61.19
CA MET A 1 -5.27 -1.00 60.80
C MET A 1 -6.22 -0.02 60.15
N ALA A 2 -6.28 -0.05 58.82
CA ALA A 2 -7.27 0.60 57.97
C ALA A 2 -7.65 -0.42 56.89
N PRO A 3 -8.91 -0.49 56.43
CA PRO A 3 -9.41 -1.63 55.68
C PRO A 3 -9.07 -1.56 54.20
N ASP A 4 -8.70 -2.73 53.66
CA ASP A 4 -8.64 -3.04 52.23
C ASP A 4 -10.02 -2.92 51.60
N ASN A 5 -10.13 -2.11 50.53
CA ASN A 5 -11.26 -2.15 49.62
C ASN A 5 -10.72 -2.28 48.18
N CYS A 6 -10.53 -3.53 47.77
CA CYS A 6 -10.31 -3.91 46.38
C CYS A 6 -11.57 -3.60 45.57
N SER A 7 -11.52 -2.55 44.76
CA SER A 7 -12.49 -2.30 43.69
C SER A 7 -11.89 -2.75 42.35
N HIS A 8 -12.61 -3.65 41.68
CA HIS A 8 -12.26 -4.18 40.36
C HIS A 8 -12.17 -3.05 39.30
N PRO A 9 -11.17 -3.05 38.39
CA PRO A 9 -11.28 -2.27 37.19
C PRO A 9 -12.28 -2.91 36.21
N ALA A 10 -13.17 -2.06 35.70
CA ALA A 10 -14.32 -2.37 34.88
C ALA A 10 -13.96 -3.09 33.56
N LYS A 11 -14.89 -3.96 33.14
CA LYS A 11 -14.96 -4.57 31.80
C LYS A 11 -14.92 -3.49 30.72
N TRP A 12 -13.89 -3.51 29.90
CA TRP A 12 -13.77 -2.68 28.70
C TRP A 12 -14.62 -3.30 27.56
N SER A 13 -15.47 -2.48 26.94
CA SER A 13 -16.31 -2.85 25.80
C SER A 13 -15.96 -1.92 24.63
N PRO A 14 -15.39 -2.40 23.52
CA PRO A 14 -15.12 -1.56 22.37
C PRO A 14 -16.34 -1.51 21.43
N ARG A 15 -16.90 -0.31 21.25
CA ARG A 15 -17.66 0.05 20.04
C ARG A 15 -17.03 1.30 19.40
N ALA A 16 -16.94 1.22 18.06
CA ALA A 16 -16.55 2.24 17.09
C ALA A 16 -15.07 2.65 17.04
N GLY A 17 -14.37 2.13 16.01
CA GLY A 17 -13.08 2.66 15.54
C GLY A 17 -11.86 1.81 15.86
N THR A 18 -11.88 0.50 15.55
CA THR A 18 -10.73 -0.39 15.73
C THR A 18 -9.57 0.03 14.82
N LEU A 19 -8.56 0.67 15.40
CA LEU A 19 -7.20 0.74 14.87
C LEU A 19 -6.54 -0.60 15.20
N LEU A 20 -6.39 -1.49 14.22
CA LEU A 20 -5.69 -2.76 14.39
C LEU A 20 -4.18 -2.51 14.35
N TYR A 21 -3.54 -2.51 15.52
CA TYR A 21 -2.14 -2.88 15.64
C TYR A 21 -2.05 -4.40 15.41
N TYR A 22 -1.36 -4.84 14.37
CA TYR A 22 -0.97 -6.25 14.27
C TYR A 22 0.33 -6.44 15.06
N THR A 23 0.28 -7.34 16.04
CA THR A 23 1.46 -7.94 16.64
C THR A 23 1.98 -9.05 15.71
N PRO A 24 3.30 -9.30 15.67
CA PRO A 24 3.91 -10.27 14.78
C PRO A 24 3.80 -11.68 15.38
N ARG A 25 2.77 -12.45 15.01
CA ARG A 25 2.74 -13.88 15.36
C ARG A 25 2.12 -14.84 14.35
N GLU A 26 1.68 -14.40 13.17
CA GLU A 26 0.94 -15.27 12.25
C GLU A 26 1.56 -15.43 10.85
N TYR A 27 2.85 -15.13 10.66
CA TYR A 27 3.51 -15.30 9.35
C TYR A 27 4.20 -16.68 9.14
N ASN A 28 4.09 -17.61 10.09
CA ASN A 28 4.82 -18.90 10.05
C ASN A 28 4.05 -20.09 9.44
N HIS A 29 2.88 -19.88 8.84
CA HIS A 29 2.10 -20.99 8.26
C HIS A 29 2.35 -21.24 6.77
N VAL A 30 2.92 -20.28 6.03
CA VAL A 30 3.09 -20.43 4.57
C VAL A 30 4.27 -21.34 4.20
N VAL A 31 5.32 -21.39 5.03
CA VAL A 31 6.53 -22.18 4.72
C VAL A 31 6.33 -23.67 5.03
N LYS A 32 5.49 -24.02 6.01
CA LYS A 32 5.23 -25.42 6.38
C LYS A 32 4.29 -26.15 5.41
N ASP A 33 3.49 -25.42 4.65
CA ASP A 33 2.59 -26.01 3.66
C ASP A 33 3.27 -26.27 2.31
N ARG A 34 4.38 -25.62 1.99
CA ARG A 34 5.02 -25.79 0.67
C ARG A 34 5.50 -27.22 0.44
N ASP A 35 6.27 -27.78 1.38
CA ASP A 35 6.78 -29.15 1.26
C ASP A 35 5.65 -30.19 1.31
N PHE A 36 4.58 -29.89 2.06
CA PHE A 36 3.38 -30.72 2.11
C PHE A 36 2.60 -30.69 0.79
N LEU A 37 2.40 -29.51 0.20
CA LEU A 37 1.70 -29.31 -1.06
C LEU A 37 2.48 -29.85 -2.26
N GLU A 38 3.79 -29.62 -2.32
CA GLU A 38 4.67 -30.16 -3.38
C GLU A 38 4.70 -31.70 -3.35
N LYS A 39 4.63 -32.30 -2.15
CA LYS A 39 4.58 -33.76 -1.97
C LYS A 39 3.24 -34.39 -2.40
N HIS A 40 2.13 -33.69 -2.24
CA HIS A 40 0.78 -34.26 -2.48
C HIS A 40 0.10 -33.74 -3.76
N LEU A 41 0.65 -32.70 -4.41
CA LEU A 41 0.15 -32.13 -5.66
C LEU A 41 1.30 -31.95 -6.67
N PRO A 42 1.87 -33.05 -7.22
CA PRO A 42 3.00 -33.00 -8.15
C PRO A 42 2.70 -32.22 -9.45
N SER A 43 1.43 -31.99 -9.79
CA SER A 43 1.04 -31.10 -10.88
C SER A 43 1.35 -29.62 -10.62
N GLN A 44 1.48 -29.20 -9.36
CA GLN A 44 1.91 -27.84 -9.00
C GLN A 44 3.43 -27.66 -9.01
N ALA A 45 4.21 -28.73 -8.80
CA ALA A 45 5.68 -28.69 -8.89
C ALA A 45 6.17 -28.36 -10.33
N ASN A 46 5.35 -28.65 -11.33
CA ASN A 46 5.59 -28.33 -12.75
C ASN A 46 4.79 -27.11 -13.23
N SER A 47 4.32 -26.22 -12.34
CA SER A 47 3.82 -24.94 -12.82
C SER A 47 4.98 -24.22 -13.49
N LYS A 48 5.02 -24.25 -14.84
CA LYS A 48 5.84 -23.33 -15.63
C LYS A 48 5.64 -21.98 -14.97
N LYS A 49 6.71 -21.33 -14.48
CA LYS A 49 6.66 -19.95 -13.98
C LYS A 49 5.82 -19.19 -15.00
N THR A 50 4.59 -18.86 -14.65
CA THR A 50 3.72 -18.10 -15.54
C THR A 50 4.46 -16.82 -15.81
N GLU A 51 4.72 -16.52 -17.08
CA GLU A 51 5.38 -15.27 -17.43
C GLU A 51 4.58 -14.13 -16.83
N ASP A 52 5.30 -13.17 -16.25
CA ASP A 52 4.68 -12.01 -15.63
C ASP A 52 3.78 -11.32 -16.68
N PRO A 53 2.45 -11.27 -16.47
CA PRO A 53 1.51 -10.85 -17.50
C PRO A 53 1.71 -9.40 -17.94
N TYR A 54 2.44 -8.61 -17.16
CA TYR A 54 2.69 -7.19 -17.44
C TYR A 54 4.06 -6.93 -18.09
N ARG A 55 4.87 -7.96 -18.33
CA ARG A 55 6.25 -7.81 -18.84
C ARG A 55 6.36 -7.15 -20.22
N HIS A 56 5.26 -7.10 -20.97
CA HIS A 56 5.18 -6.45 -22.26
C HIS A 56 5.02 -4.92 -22.18
N LEU A 57 4.71 -4.37 -21.00
CA LEU A 57 4.58 -2.94 -20.79
C LEU A 57 5.95 -2.25 -20.74
N GLU A 58 5.98 -0.95 -21.02
CA GLU A 58 7.20 -0.16 -20.93
C GLU A 58 7.73 -0.15 -19.49
N HIS A 59 9.03 -0.40 -19.34
CA HIS A 59 9.67 -0.47 -18.04
C HIS A 59 9.79 0.91 -17.40
N LEU A 60 9.23 1.04 -16.20
CA LEU A 60 9.55 2.16 -15.32
C LEU A 60 10.86 1.83 -14.60
N ALA A 61 11.98 2.11 -15.26
CA ALA A 61 13.30 1.71 -14.79
C ALA A 61 13.88 2.64 -13.72
N ALA A 62 13.41 3.88 -13.64
CA ALA A 62 13.93 4.89 -12.73
C ALA A 62 12.88 5.95 -12.39
N VAL A 63 13.11 6.63 -11.27
CA VAL A 63 12.41 7.86 -10.91
C VAL A 63 12.77 8.96 -11.95
N PRO A 64 11.82 9.81 -12.37
CA PRO A 64 12.12 10.93 -13.27
C PRO A 64 13.21 11.86 -12.73
N SER A 65 14.03 12.43 -13.62
CA SER A 65 15.13 13.34 -13.26
C SER A 65 14.69 14.66 -12.62
N SER A 66 13.39 14.97 -12.64
CA SER A 66 12.80 16.10 -11.93
C SER A 66 12.65 15.85 -10.42
N TYR A 67 12.89 14.63 -9.94
CA TYR A 67 12.85 14.29 -8.52
C TYR A 67 14.26 14.18 -7.94
N THR A 68 14.38 14.56 -6.66
CA THR A 68 15.57 14.26 -5.86
C THR A 68 15.37 12.99 -5.05
N VAL A 69 16.45 12.25 -4.81
CA VAL A 69 16.46 11.08 -3.91
C VAL A 69 17.51 11.31 -2.85
N ASP A 70 17.08 11.42 -1.59
CA ASP A 70 17.94 11.71 -0.45
C ASP A 70 17.83 10.60 0.59
N VAL A 71 18.98 10.11 1.06
CA VAL A 71 19.07 9.08 2.10
C VAL A 71 19.47 9.72 3.43
N PHE A 72 18.69 9.45 4.47
CA PHE A 72 18.95 9.96 5.82
C PHE A 72 19.11 8.80 6.79
N ASP A 73 20.24 8.76 7.49
CA ASP A 73 20.62 7.65 8.36
C ASP A 73 20.96 8.06 9.80
N THR A 74 20.73 9.33 10.15
CA THR A 74 20.87 9.84 11.51
C THR A 74 19.52 10.34 12.02
N SER A 75 19.25 10.13 13.32
CA SER A 75 17.99 10.58 13.92
C SER A 75 17.75 12.08 13.76
N GLY A 76 18.82 12.89 13.82
CA GLY A 76 18.72 14.35 13.66
C GLY A 76 18.34 14.77 12.24
N CYS A 77 18.96 14.18 11.21
CA CYS A 77 18.60 14.52 9.83
C CYS A 77 17.20 14.03 9.46
N ILE A 78 16.81 12.84 9.94
CA ILE A 78 15.46 12.31 9.75
C ILE A 78 14.42 13.21 10.43
N ALA A 79 14.69 13.64 11.67
CA ALA A 79 13.82 14.55 12.41
C ALA A 79 13.65 15.89 11.68
N ALA A 80 14.75 16.51 11.26
CA ALA A 80 14.73 17.76 10.50
C ALA A 80 13.90 17.63 9.22
N LYS A 81 14.08 16.54 8.45
CA LYS A 81 13.31 16.34 7.23
C LYS A 81 11.82 16.09 7.49
N CYS A 82 11.48 15.40 8.57
CA CYS A 82 10.07 15.23 8.98
C CYS A 82 9.43 16.58 9.34
N LEU A 83 10.17 17.46 10.03
CA LEU A 83 9.71 18.81 10.36
C LEU A 83 9.46 19.63 9.09
N ASP A 84 10.34 19.56 8.09
CA ASP A 84 10.12 20.23 6.79
C ASP A 84 8.77 19.81 6.19
N ILE A 85 8.50 18.50 6.09
CA ILE A 85 7.24 17.96 5.55
C ILE A 85 6.03 18.40 6.38
N ILE A 86 6.14 18.38 7.71
CA ILE A 86 5.05 18.78 8.61
C ILE A 86 4.78 20.29 8.50
N SER A 87 5.82 21.10 8.29
CA SER A 87 5.70 22.56 8.18
C SER A 87 4.92 23.02 6.95
N ASP A 88 4.87 22.19 5.91
CA ASP A 88 4.07 22.43 4.70
C ASP A 88 2.56 22.16 4.89
N LEU A 89 2.11 21.80 6.09
CA LEU A 89 0.71 21.45 6.33
C LEU A 89 -0.17 22.71 6.53
N GLU A 90 -0.76 23.21 5.45
CA GLU A 90 -1.70 24.34 5.46
C GLU A 90 -2.93 24.11 6.33
N PRO A 91 -3.52 25.11 7.00
CA PRO A 91 -4.69 24.93 7.85
C PRO A 91 -5.87 24.22 7.14
N ASN A 92 -6.47 23.23 7.80
CA ASN A 92 -7.60 22.41 7.31
C ASN A 92 -7.34 21.52 6.08
N GLU A 93 -6.15 21.54 5.48
CA GLU A 93 -5.83 20.65 4.36
C GLU A 93 -5.31 19.27 4.81
N LYS A 94 -5.30 18.34 3.86
CA LYS A 94 -4.62 17.05 3.99
C LYS A 94 -3.39 17.07 3.10
N LEU A 95 -2.30 16.55 3.61
CA LEU A 95 -1.05 16.34 2.87
C LEU A 95 -0.94 14.87 2.52
N TYR A 96 -0.60 14.56 1.28
CA TYR A 96 -0.49 13.19 0.78
C TYR A 96 0.98 12.87 0.47
N ILE A 97 1.46 11.73 0.99
CA ILE A 97 2.82 11.24 0.73
C ILE A 97 2.78 9.81 0.20
N GLY A 98 3.56 9.52 -0.84
CA GLY A 98 3.83 8.14 -1.23
C GLY A 98 4.63 7.46 -0.12
N PHE A 99 4.24 6.25 0.26
CA PHE A 99 4.80 5.57 1.42
C PHE A 99 4.96 4.07 1.19
N ASP A 100 6.18 3.57 1.39
CA ASP A 100 6.46 2.13 1.52
C ASP A 100 7.57 1.88 2.56
N THR A 101 7.83 0.62 2.86
CA THR A 101 8.76 0.16 3.89
C THR A 101 9.56 -1.03 3.41
N GLU A 102 10.87 -1.00 3.64
CA GLU A 102 11.68 -2.23 3.63
C GLU A 102 11.78 -2.79 5.04
N TRP A 103 11.58 -4.11 5.13
CA TRP A 103 11.59 -4.84 6.38
C TRP A 103 12.86 -5.70 6.46
N THR A 104 13.41 -5.83 7.67
CA THR A 104 14.44 -6.84 7.94
C THR A 104 14.21 -7.45 9.31
N ALA A 105 14.57 -8.72 9.46
CA ALA A 105 14.40 -9.43 10.72
C ALA A 105 15.57 -9.09 11.66
N PHE A 106 15.36 -8.18 12.60
CA PHE A 106 16.31 -7.95 13.69
C PHE A 106 16.03 -8.86 14.89
N SER A 107 17.08 -9.23 15.62
CA SER A 107 17.00 -10.04 16.84
C SER A 107 16.22 -9.37 17.97
N ASP A 108 16.05 -8.05 17.92
CA ASP A 108 15.35 -7.24 18.92
C ASP A 108 13.84 -7.05 18.64
N GLY A 109 13.34 -7.65 17.55
CA GLY A 109 11.93 -7.50 17.15
C GLY A 109 11.61 -6.15 16.51
N THR A 110 12.61 -5.35 16.10
CA THR A 110 12.41 -4.26 15.15
C THR A 110 12.26 -4.85 13.75
N TYR A 111 11.23 -4.43 13.01
CA TYR A 111 10.93 -5.02 11.70
C TYR A 111 11.20 -4.07 10.53
N VAL A 112 11.17 -2.75 10.72
CA VAL A 112 11.38 -1.79 9.63
C VAL A 112 12.83 -1.32 9.59
N ALA A 113 13.49 -1.52 8.45
CA ALA A 113 14.84 -1.04 8.21
C ALA A 113 14.85 0.35 7.58
N VAL A 114 13.97 0.57 6.59
CA VAL A 114 13.89 1.81 5.82
C VAL A 114 12.44 2.24 5.66
N TYR A 115 12.14 3.50 5.97
CA TYR A 115 10.91 4.15 5.50
C TYR A 115 11.19 4.90 4.20
N GLN A 116 10.30 4.77 3.24
CA GLN A 116 10.42 5.37 1.91
C GLN A 116 9.28 6.37 1.77
N ILE A 117 9.58 7.64 1.53
CA ILE A 117 8.60 8.72 1.46
C ILE A 117 8.78 9.49 0.16
N ALA A 118 7.76 9.52 -0.70
CA ALA A 118 7.70 10.45 -1.82
C ALA A 118 6.80 11.64 -1.45
N TYR A 119 7.33 12.85 -1.60
CA TYR A 119 6.63 14.08 -1.27
C TYR A 119 7.10 15.22 -2.18
N LYS A 120 6.15 15.92 -2.82
CA LYS A 120 6.44 16.90 -3.89
C LYS A 120 7.37 16.25 -4.94
N ASN A 121 8.48 16.90 -5.28
CA ASN A 121 9.51 16.42 -6.20
C ASN A 121 10.71 15.80 -5.46
N SER A 122 10.49 15.20 -4.30
CA SER A 122 11.56 14.60 -3.51
C SER A 122 11.16 13.23 -2.98
N ILE A 123 12.16 12.37 -2.85
CA ILE A 123 12.03 11.04 -2.29
C ILE A 123 13.04 10.91 -1.17
N PHE A 124 12.55 10.55 0.00
CA PHE A 124 13.34 10.43 1.22
C PHE A 124 13.38 8.98 1.66
N LEU A 125 14.59 8.45 1.82
CA LEU A 125 14.82 7.13 2.38
C LEU A 125 15.35 7.30 3.80
N PHE A 126 14.51 7.03 4.80
CA PHE A 126 14.89 7.11 6.20
C PHE A 126 15.38 5.75 6.67
N HIS A 127 16.69 5.64 6.81
CA HIS A 127 17.37 4.42 7.19
C HIS A 127 17.36 4.24 8.72
N ILE A 128 16.20 3.85 9.25
CA ILE A 128 15.92 3.78 10.70
C ILE A 128 16.84 2.84 11.44
N SER A 129 17.08 1.66 10.89
CA SER A 129 17.89 0.65 11.58
C SER A 129 19.32 1.12 11.86
N LYS A 130 19.89 1.95 10.96
CA LYS A 130 21.19 2.62 11.17
C LYS A 130 21.07 3.80 12.12
N ALA A 131 20.02 4.61 11.99
CA ALA A 131 19.77 5.76 12.86
C ALA A 131 19.63 5.37 14.33
N THR A 132 19.04 4.20 14.61
CA THR A 132 18.74 3.71 15.97
C THR A 132 19.63 2.55 16.43
N ARG A 133 20.58 2.07 15.61
CA ARG A 133 21.44 0.92 15.95
C ARG A 133 22.17 1.15 17.27
N GLY A 134 22.02 0.23 18.23
CA GLY A 134 22.70 0.29 19.53
C GLY A 134 22.26 1.44 20.43
N LYS A 135 21.17 2.13 20.09
CA LYS A 135 20.63 3.26 20.87
C LYS A 135 19.35 2.86 21.60
N PRO A 136 18.99 3.52 22.71
CA PRO A 136 17.72 3.27 23.40
C PRO A 136 16.53 3.63 22.51
N VAL A 137 15.35 3.05 22.78
CA VAL A 137 14.09 3.31 22.04
C VAL A 137 13.72 4.81 22.01
N SER A 138 14.14 5.59 23.01
CA SER A 138 13.97 7.05 23.05
C SER A 138 14.73 7.78 21.94
N SER A 139 15.72 7.15 21.29
CA SER A 139 16.46 7.70 20.15
C SER A 139 15.72 7.63 18.82
N PHE A 140 14.55 6.95 18.79
CA PHE A 140 13.69 6.98 17.62
C PHE A 140 13.22 8.41 17.35
N PRO A 141 13.33 8.92 16.11
CA PRO A 141 13.02 10.33 15.81
C PRO A 141 11.60 10.70 16.22
N ALA A 142 11.44 11.66 17.14
CA ALA A 142 10.13 12.07 17.64
C ALA A 142 9.26 12.63 16.50
N ASP A 143 9.83 13.46 15.62
CA ASP A 143 9.13 14.07 14.50
C ASP A 143 8.63 13.05 13.48
N LEU A 144 9.34 11.93 13.32
CA LEU A 144 8.87 10.81 12.51
C LEU A 144 7.62 10.16 13.16
N LYS A 145 7.57 10.05 14.49
CA LYS A 145 6.35 9.62 15.20
C LYS A 145 5.22 10.61 14.98
N HIS A 146 5.49 11.91 15.03
CA HIS A 146 4.50 12.96 14.79
C HIS A 146 3.95 12.91 13.35
N LEU A 147 4.83 12.74 12.36
CA LEU A 147 4.46 12.58 10.96
C LEU A 147 3.51 11.39 10.78
N PHE A 148 3.83 10.22 11.36
CA PHE A 148 2.98 9.03 11.25
C PHE A 148 1.70 9.09 12.08
N ALA A 149 1.71 9.76 13.24
CA ALA A 149 0.54 9.93 14.09
C ALA A 149 -0.46 10.96 13.54
N SER A 150 0.00 11.87 12.67
CA SER A 150 -0.88 12.88 12.07
C SER A 150 -1.97 12.24 11.22
N LYS A 151 -3.23 12.55 11.54
CA LYS A 151 -4.41 12.20 10.73
C LYS A 151 -4.55 13.06 9.46
N ARG A 152 -3.80 14.16 9.39
CA ARG A 152 -3.81 15.10 8.27
C ARG A 152 -2.75 14.75 7.22
N ILE A 153 -1.79 13.91 7.58
CA ILE A 153 -0.81 13.34 6.65
C ILE A 153 -1.31 11.94 6.24
N ILE A 154 -1.73 11.83 4.98
CA ILE A 154 -2.25 10.62 4.38
C ILE A 154 -1.10 9.89 3.69
N LYS A 155 -0.78 8.71 4.22
CA LYS A 155 0.23 7.81 3.66
C LYS A 155 -0.43 6.99 2.57
N VAL A 156 -0.10 7.27 1.32
CA VAL A 156 -0.63 6.56 0.16
C VAL A 156 0.32 5.45 -0.22
N GLY A 157 -0.22 4.23 -0.31
CA GLY A 157 0.55 3.02 -0.54
C GLY A 157 -0.40 1.84 -0.69
N ARG A 158 0.15 0.64 -0.83
CA ARG A 158 -0.65 -0.58 -1.03
C ARG A 158 -1.10 -1.20 0.29
N LYS A 159 -2.33 -1.71 0.32
CA LYS A 159 -2.84 -2.54 1.43
C LYS A 159 -3.16 -3.98 1.01
N ASN A 160 -3.90 -4.15 -0.10
CA ASN A 160 -4.47 -5.44 -0.51
C ASN A 160 -4.13 -5.85 -1.95
N SER A 161 -3.16 -5.19 -2.58
CA SER A 161 -2.78 -5.45 -3.98
C SER A 161 -1.29 -5.24 -4.16
N SER A 162 -0.67 -5.93 -5.12
CA SER A 162 0.75 -5.70 -5.39
C SER A 162 0.94 -4.33 -6.04
N LEU A 163 1.95 -3.57 -5.60
CA LEU A 163 2.27 -2.26 -6.18
C LEU A 163 2.53 -2.40 -7.68
N HIS A 164 3.22 -3.47 -8.06
CA HIS A 164 3.47 -3.87 -9.43
C HIS A 164 2.20 -4.00 -10.29
N ALA A 165 1.17 -4.70 -9.81
CA ALA A 165 -0.08 -4.84 -10.55
C ALA A 165 -0.81 -3.49 -10.66
N LEU A 166 -0.82 -2.69 -9.60
CA LEU A 166 -1.39 -1.34 -9.64
C LEU A 166 -0.62 -0.42 -10.60
N THR A 167 0.70 -0.55 -10.67
CA THR A 167 1.55 0.20 -11.62
C THR A 167 1.18 -0.13 -13.05
N ALA A 168 1.04 -1.42 -13.35
CA ALA A 168 0.63 -1.87 -14.68
C ALA A 168 -0.78 -1.40 -15.04
N ILE A 169 -1.73 -1.47 -14.11
CA ILE A 169 -3.14 -1.11 -14.38
C ILE A 169 -3.31 0.40 -14.50
N VAL A 170 -2.74 1.18 -13.58
CA VAL A 170 -2.99 2.61 -13.45
C VAL A 170 -2.02 3.43 -14.30
N LEU A 171 -0.73 3.10 -14.25
CA LEU A 171 0.31 3.85 -14.97
C LEU A 171 0.63 3.27 -16.35
N GLN A 172 0.12 2.08 -16.67
CA GLN A 172 0.44 1.36 -17.92
C GLN A 172 1.96 1.13 -18.08
N LYS A 173 2.65 0.91 -16.96
CA LYS A 173 4.09 0.64 -16.91
C LYS A 173 4.40 -0.66 -16.18
N TYR A 174 5.49 -1.31 -16.58
CA TYR A 174 6.06 -2.44 -15.87
C TYR A 174 6.97 -1.94 -14.73
N LEU A 175 6.66 -2.34 -13.49
CA LEU A 175 7.51 -2.08 -12.32
C LEU A 175 8.45 -3.28 -12.09
N PRO A 176 9.76 -3.18 -12.38
CA PRO A 176 10.67 -4.31 -12.22
C PRO A 176 10.72 -4.79 -10.76
N LYS A 177 10.74 -6.11 -10.56
CA LYS A 177 10.98 -6.73 -9.26
C LYS A 177 12.36 -7.41 -9.27
N PRO A 178 13.46 -6.68 -9.06
CA PRO A 178 14.78 -7.29 -9.01
C PRO A 178 14.83 -8.37 -7.93
N GLU A 179 15.19 -9.61 -8.32
CA GLU A 179 15.26 -10.75 -7.41
C GLU A 179 16.34 -10.55 -6.33
N SER A 180 17.43 -9.84 -6.65
CA SER A 180 18.55 -9.50 -5.75
C SER A 180 18.11 -8.68 -4.53
N ILE A 181 17.14 -7.77 -4.69
CA ILE A 181 16.69 -6.87 -3.62
C ILE A 181 15.62 -7.55 -2.75
N ARG A 182 14.81 -8.43 -3.33
CA ARG A 182 13.78 -9.19 -2.59
C ARG A 182 14.33 -10.25 -1.63
N THR A 183 15.58 -10.64 -1.78
CA THR A 183 16.19 -11.79 -1.08
C THR A 183 17.45 -11.44 -0.31
N SER A 184 17.54 -10.24 0.29
CA SER A 184 18.51 -10.00 1.37
C SER A 184 18.12 -10.84 2.59
N ASN A 185 18.36 -12.14 2.52
CA ASN A 185 18.07 -13.15 3.55
C ASN A 185 18.96 -13.01 4.79
N ASN A 186 19.92 -12.10 4.75
CA ASN A 186 20.83 -11.85 5.85
C ASN A 186 20.61 -10.40 6.25
N GLY A 187 20.39 -10.14 7.55
CA GLY A 187 20.21 -8.83 8.16
C GLY A 187 21.44 -7.91 8.05
N ASP A 188 22.14 -7.96 6.92
CA ASP A 188 23.15 -7.04 6.49
C ASP A 188 22.46 -5.75 6.03
N VAL A 189 22.26 -4.93 7.05
CA VAL A 189 21.70 -3.60 6.96
C VAL A 189 22.44 -2.72 5.95
N ASP A 190 23.71 -2.99 5.68
CA ASP A 190 24.52 -2.15 4.80
C ASP A 190 24.22 -2.44 3.31
N ASN A 191 23.67 -3.62 2.98
CA ASN A 191 23.18 -3.92 1.62
C ASN A 191 21.94 -3.11 1.23
N LEU A 192 21.18 -2.59 2.22
CA LEU A 192 20.04 -1.70 1.99
C LEU A 192 20.47 -0.30 1.51
N LEU A 193 21.78 -0.02 1.48
CA LEU A 193 22.38 1.20 0.95
C LEU A 193 23.02 1.01 -0.43
N SER A 194 22.93 -0.17 -1.03
CA SER A 194 23.39 -0.36 -2.41
C SER A 194 22.64 0.58 -3.36
N GLU A 195 23.31 1.03 -4.42
CA GLU A 195 22.70 1.95 -5.39
C GLU A 195 21.42 1.35 -6.01
N GLU A 196 21.39 0.04 -6.22
CA GLU A 196 20.21 -0.69 -6.69
C GLU A 196 19.07 -0.69 -5.67
N ALA A 197 19.37 -0.95 -4.39
CA ALA A 197 18.38 -0.91 -3.30
C ALA A 197 17.78 0.49 -3.13
N VAL A 198 18.62 1.53 -3.18
CA VAL A 198 18.18 2.93 -3.11
C VAL A 198 17.28 3.27 -4.29
N LYS A 199 17.67 2.90 -5.52
CA LYS A 199 16.83 3.14 -6.72
C LYS A 199 15.49 2.42 -6.63
N TYR A 200 15.49 1.17 -6.19
CA TYR A 200 14.28 0.37 -6.05
C TYR A 200 13.34 0.94 -4.98
N ALA A 201 13.85 1.22 -3.78
CA ALA A 201 13.08 1.79 -2.68
C ALA A 201 12.55 3.19 -3.03
N ALA A 202 13.35 4.00 -3.73
CA ALA A 202 12.88 5.30 -4.19
C ALA A 202 11.72 5.15 -5.19
N LEU A 203 11.83 4.18 -6.10
CA LEU A 203 10.81 3.92 -7.10
C LEU A 203 9.49 3.44 -6.48
N ASP A 204 9.53 2.56 -5.46
CA ASP A 204 8.32 2.07 -4.79
C ASP A 204 7.52 3.22 -4.10
N ALA A 205 8.21 4.16 -3.45
CA ALA A 205 7.59 5.35 -2.88
C ALA A 205 7.04 6.31 -3.96
N PHE A 206 7.82 6.56 -5.01
CA PHE A 206 7.41 7.42 -6.14
C PHE A 206 6.13 6.90 -6.78
N VAL A 207 6.13 5.62 -7.17
CA VAL A 207 5.00 4.98 -7.86
C VAL A 207 3.76 4.97 -6.99
N SER A 208 3.91 4.80 -5.67
CA SER A 208 2.79 4.89 -4.73
C SER A 208 2.11 6.27 -4.76
N LEU A 209 2.89 7.35 -4.85
CA LEU A 209 2.35 8.71 -4.99
C LEU A 209 1.74 8.94 -6.37
N GLU A 210 2.39 8.52 -7.45
CA GLU A 210 1.89 8.68 -8.82
C GLU A 210 0.55 7.95 -9.03
N ILE A 211 0.45 6.71 -8.55
CA ILE A 211 -0.82 5.96 -8.57
C ILE A 211 -1.90 6.75 -7.85
N TYR A 212 -1.61 7.29 -6.66
CA TYR A 212 -2.59 8.12 -5.95
C TYR A 212 -2.98 9.36 -6.76
N GLN A 213 -2.04 10.07 -7.37
CA GLN A 213 -2.33 11.26 -8.18
C GLN A 213 -3.27 10.95 -9.35
N GLN A 214 -3.15 9.78 -9.98
CA GLN A 214 -4.05 9.33 -11.05
C GLN A 214 -5.43 8.90 -10.54
N LEU A 215 -5.52 8.43 -9.29
CA LEU A 215 -6.76 7.89 -8.73
C LEU A 215 -7.54 8.89 -7.87
N LYS A 216 -6.91 9.97 -7.37
CA LYS A 216 -7.49 10.85 -6.32
C LYS A 216 -8.79 11.56 -6.74
N ASP A 217 -8.95 11.81 -8.04
CA ASP A 217 -10.10 12.52 -8.60
C ASP A 217 -11.17 11.54 -9.13
N LEU A 218 -10.91 10.23 -9.03
CA LEU A 218 -11.91 9.22 -9.37
C LEU A 218 -13.01 9.21 -8.31
N PRO A 219 -14.27 8.98 -8.72
CA PRO A 219 -15.37 8.85 -7.78
C PRO A 219 -15.13 7.65 -6.85
N ASP A 220 -15.59 7.78 -5.60
CA ASP A 220 -15.53 6.69 -4.63
C ASP A 220 -16.11 5.40 -5.21
N ALA A 221 -15.29 4.36 -5.23
CA ALA A 221 -15.75 3.02 -5.55
C ALA A 221 -16.88 2.64 -4.57
N ARG A 222 -17.97 2.08 -5.11
CA ARG A 222 -19.17 1.64 -4.36
C ARG A 222 -20.08 2.76 -3.87
N ARG A 223 -19.97 3.98 -4.39
CA ARG A 223 -21.09 4.92 -4.28
C ARG A 223 -22.31 4.32 -4.98
N PRO A 224 -23.49 4.25 -4.32
CA PRO A 224 -24.72 3.88 -5.01
C PRO A 224 -24.90 4.77 -6.24
N LEU A 225 -25.30 4.17 -7.37
CA LEU A 225 -25.65 4.94 -8.55
C LEU A 225 -26.82 5.85 -8.16
N ASP A 226 -26.59 7.15 -8.27
CA ASP A 226 -27.64 8.13 -8.09
C ASP A 226 -28.52 8.16 -9.35
N THR A 227 -29.61 7.41 -9.30
CA THR A 227 -30.60 7.36 -10.39
C THR A 227 -31.50 8.60 -10.41
N SER A 228 -31.43 9.48 -9.40
CA SER A 228 -32.31 10.65 -9.30
C SER A 228 -31.83 11.84 -10.13
N ASN A 229 -30.53 11.93 -10.41
CA ASN A 229 -29.91 13.06 -11.14
C ASN A 229 -29.57 12.74 -12.61
N GLY A 230 -30.14 11.68 -13.19
CA GLY A 230 -29.90 11.34 -14.60
C GLY A 230 -28.47 10.87 -14.92
N VAL A 231 -27.57 10.72 -13.93
CA VAL A 231 -26.22 10.15 -14.14
C VAL A 231 -26.30 8.68 -14.59
N ALA A 232 -27.43 8.01 -14.29
CA ALA A 232 -27.78 6.69 -14.82
C ALA A 232 -28.03 6.66 -16.35
N SER A 233 -27.99 7.81 -17.05
CA SER A 233 -28.24 7.90 -18.50
C SER A 233 -27.00 8.02 -19.38
N LYS A 234 -25.79 7.93 -18.80
CA LYS A 234 -24.57 7.91 -19.63
C LYS A 234 -24.35 6.51 -20.18
N ASP A 235 -24.72 6.32 -21.44
CA ASP A 235 -24.37 5.14 -22.20
C ASP A 235 -22.89 4.82 -22.12
N GLY A 236 -22.60 3.54 -21.92
CA GLY A 236 -21.24 3.03 -21.80
C GLY A 236 -20.62 3.17 -20.41
N LEU A 237 -21.34 3.70 -19.40
CA LEU A 237 -20.83 3.80 -18.03
C LEU A 237 -20.56 2.42 -17.43
N SER A 238 -19.30 2.13 -17.08
CA SER A 238 -18.93 0.89 -16.40
C SER A 238 -19.49 0.85 -14.98
N VAL A 239 -20.24 -0.20 -14.66
CA VAL A 239 -20.89 -0.41 -13.36
C VAL A 239 -20.54 -1.78 -12.79
N CYS A 240 -20.56 -1.90 -11.46
CA CYS A 240 -20.37 -3.17 -10.75
C CYS A 240 -21.50 -3.34 -9.74
N ILE A 241 -22.04 -4.57 -9.67
CA ILE A 241 -23.04 -4.95 -8.68
C ILE A 241 -22.31 -5.63 -7.52
N PHE A 242 -22.61 -5.18 -6.31
CA PHE A 242 -22.13 -5.81 -5.08
C PHE A 242 -23.32 -6.45 -4.35
N PRO A 243 -23.17 -7.66 -3.80
CA PRO A 243 -24.22 -8.25 -2.97
C PRO A 243 -24.47 -7.37 -1.73
N SER A 244 -25.73 -7.20 -1.32
CA SER A 244 -26.15 -6.26 -0.27
C SER A 244 -25.63 -6.57 1.14
N ARG A 245 -24.93 -7.70 1.32
CA ARG A 245 -24.38 -8.13 2.62
C ARG A 245 -22.86 -8.17 2.56
N ALA A 246 -22.26 -7.77 3.67
CA ALA A 246 -20.84 -7.54 3.97
C ALA A 246 -19.91 -8.76 3.78
N CYS A 247 -20.07 -9.54 2.72
CA CYS A 247 -19.27 -10.71 2.44
C CYS A 247 -18.20 -10.34 1.40
N SER A 248 -16.95 -10.23 1.89
CA SER A 248 -15.68 -10.24 1.15
C SER A 248 -15.35 -9.09 0.19
N GLY A 249 -16.28 -8.20 -0.14
CA GLY A 249 -15.98 -7.13 -1.10
C GLY A 249 -15.76 -7.62 -2.54
N SER A 250 -16.12 -8.87 -2.83
CA SER A 250 -16.12 -9.44 -4.17
C SER A 250 -17.29 -8.88 -4.99
N ARG A 251 -17.04 -8.47 -6.23
CA ARG A 251 -18.08 -8.05 -7.18
C ARG A 251 -18.97 -9.25 -7.55
N ALA A 252 -20.28 -9.07 -7.55
CA ALA A 252 -21.23 -10.09 -8.01
C ALA A 252 -21.36 -10.08 -9.54
N ALA A 253 -21.32 -8.89 -10.14
CA ALA A 253 -21.32 -8.70 -11.59
C ALA A 253 -20.59 -7.40 -11.96
N TYR A 254 -20.14 -7.28 -13.20
CA TYR A 254 -19.65 -6.05 -13.81
C TYR A 254 -20.21 -5.93 -15.23
N GLY A 255 -20.44 -4.71 -15.70
CA GLY A 255 -20.98 -4.46 -17.04
C GLY A 255 -20.92 -2.99 -17.39
N ARG A 256 -21.51 -2.62 -18.52
CA ARG A 256 -21.74 -1.21 -18.91
C ARG A 256 -23.23 -0.94 -18.94
N LEU A 257 -23.65 0.26 -18.52
CA LEU A 257 -25.01 0.73 -18.77
C LEU A 257 -25.19 0.95 -20.27
N VAL A 258 -26.31 0.48 -20.79
CA VAL A 258 -26.76 0.69 -22.17
C VAL A 258 -28.19 1.23 -22.12
N ASP A 259 -28.49 2.23 -22.94
CA ASP A 259 -29.84 2.77 -23.11
C ASP A 259 -30.71 1.66 -23.69
N GLN A 260 -31.79 1.34 -22.97
CA GLN A 260 -32.72 0.29 -23.40
C GLN A 260 -33.39 0.61 -24.74
N ARG A 261 -33.34 1.85 -25.21
CA ARG A 261 -33.92 2.26 -26.50
C ARG A 261 -33.22 1.63 -27.71
N GLU A 262 -31.96 1.22 -27.61
CA GLU A 262 -31.25 0.56 -28.72
C GLU A 262 -31.52 -0.95 -28.82
N HIS A 263 -32.06 -1.58 -27.77
CA HIS A 263 -32.21 -3.04 -27.73
C HIS A 263 -33.56 -3.56 -28.27
N ASN A 264 -34.52 -2.67 -28.51
CA ASN A 264 -35.84 -3.03 -29.02
C ASN A 264 -35.91 -3.20 -30.55
N ASP A 265 -34.89 -2.77 -31.28
CA ASP A 265 -34.87 -2.90 -32.75
C ASP A 265 -34.46 -4.30 -33.24
N PHE A 266 -33.99 -5.19 -32.34
CA PHE A 266 -33.55 -6.54 -32.71
C PHE A 266 -34.62 -7.63 -32.55
N PHE A 267 -35.77 -7.34 -31.92
CA PHE A 267 -36.80 -8.35 -31.61
C PHE A 267 -38.10 -8.22 -32.40
N LEU A 268 -38.20 -7.29 -33.36
CA LEU A 268 -39.45 -7.06 -34.11
C LEU A 268 -39.53 -7.72 -35.49
N ASP A 269 -38.54 -8.51 -35.93
CA ASP A 269 -38.49 -8.99 -37.32
C ASP A 269 -38.73 -10.50 -37.54
N ASN A 270 -39.35 -11.22 -36.59
CA ASN A 270 -39.60 -12.67 -36.74
C ASN A 270 -41.06 -13.11 -36.61
N HIS A 271 -42.01 -12.30 -37.10
CA HIS A 271 -43.37 -12.78 -37.40
C HIS A 271 -43.99 -12.06 -38.61
N LYS A 272 -43.62 -12.48 -39.82
CA LYS A 272 -44.49 -12.46 -41.00
C LYS A 272 -44.26 -13.71 -41.84
#